data_AF-A0A962IAH9-F1
#
_entry.id   AF-A0A962IAH9-F1
#
_cell.length_a   1.000
_cell.length_b   1.000
_cell.length_c   1.000
_cell.angle_alpha   90.00
_cell.angle_beta   90.00
_cell.angle_gamma   90.00
#
_symmetry.space_group_name_H-M   'P 1'
#
loop_
_entity.id
_entity.type
_entity.pdbx_description
1 polymer ?
#
loop_
_entity_poly.entity_id
_entity_poly.type
_entity_poly.pdbx_seq_one_letter_code
_entity_poly.pdbx_strand_id
1 'polypeptide(L)'
;MKTKLKPWPMSLLAALLVSSSSWAGDVIRPEVSYQPLDLQAAFGSERVPQKASVDVRWQYLGKAWFDGPEQPAAGSKVEAETAKRVPADDLKVQVKPGELRQWVAVNLQTGDEYLVELPVETAKGVRQLAAQAGYESGYEGDAVAEADESPTADLGKGISNGSDTRTRRFNNTSYPYRAMGQIGGGLDWGCSGTLVGRRHVLTAAHCLYNVSSAQWTISAPFYPGREGTCGTASCQPYGAHNGTWFFTPAAWRTTGDTRYDYGMMVLAGTPGNQTGWLGYAALSQGTLEDYCDKIPFGPG
;
A
#
# COMPACT_ATOMS: atom_id res chain seq x y z
N MET A 1 -5.73 27.52 -78.90
CA MET A 1 -4.65 26.61 -79.39
C MET A 1 -3.56 26.61 -78.32
N LYS A 2 -3.22 25.50 -77.66
CA LYS A 2 -2.36 24.38 -78.12
C LYS A 2 -0.89 24.77 -78.38
N THR A 3 -0.03 24.53 -77.40
CA THR A 3 1.39 24.07 -77.43
C THR A 3 1.83 24.01 -75.95
N LYS A 4 2.01 22.88 -75.25
CA LYS A 4 2.93 21.73 -75.43
C LYS A 4 4.36 22.13 -75.75
N LEU A 5 5.27 21.98 -74.77
CA LEU A 5 6.32 20.93 -74.79
C LEU A 5 7.00 20.74 -73.41
N LYS A 6 7.67 19.60 -73.26
CA LYS A 6 8.32 18.96 -72.07
C LYS A 6 9.85 18.90 -72.36
N PRO A 7 10.78 18.26 -71.59
CA PRO A 7 10.75 17.72 -70.21
C PRO A 7 12.05 18.00 -69.36
N TRP A 8 12.01 17.90 -68.01
CA TRP A 8 12.73 16.91 -67.15
C TRP A 8 14.21 17.19 -66.76
N PRO A 9 14.80 16.46 -65.78
CA PRO A 9 14.26 15.44 -64.84
C PRO A 9 14.31 15.97 -63.38
N MET A 10 14.32 15.25 -62.24
CA MET A 10 14.34 13.82 -61.82
C MET A 10 13.43 13.62 -60.58
N SER A 11 13.14 12.35 -60.23
CA SER A 11 12.67 11.89 -58.91
C SER A 11 11.24 12.31 -58.47
N LEU A 12 10.53 11.57 -57.60
CA LEU A 12 10.72 10.19 -57.11
C LEU A 12 9.34 9.44 -57.10
N LEU A 13 9.28 8.27 -56.46
CA LEU A 13 8.09 7.43 -56.30
C LEU A 13 7.26 7.92 -55.07
N ALA A 14 5.92 7.95 -55.04
CA ALA A 14 4.90 6.94 -55.41
C ALA A 14 4.90 5.72 -54.45
N ALA A 15 3.79 5.21 -53.91
CA ALA A 15 2.38 5.63 -53.90
C ALA A 15 1.57 4.83 -52.84
N LEU A 16 0.24 5.06 -52.83
CA LEU A 16 -0.86 4.14 -52.45
C LEU A 16 -1.45 4.17 -51.02
N LEU A 17 -2.79 4.31 -51.05
CA LEU A 17 -3.75 4.08 -49.98
C LEU A 17 -4.07 2.59 -49.81
N VAL A 18 -4.39 2.22 -48.57
CA VAL A 18 -5.39 1.21 -48.15
C VAL A 18 -5.46 -0.11 -48.96
N SER A 19 -5.00 -1.19 -48.32
CA SER A 19 -5.62 -2.51 -48.47
C SER A 19 -5.82 -3.15 -47.09
N SER A 20 -6.75 -4.11 -47.01
CA SER A 20 -7.29 -4.68 -45.78
C SER A 20 -6.38 -5.70 -45.09
N SER A 21 -6.74 -6.01 -43.84
CA SER A 21 -6.48 -7.28 -43.13
C SER A 21 -5.03 -7.69 -42.89
N SER A 22 -4.56 -7.42 -41.68
CA SER A 22 -4.11 -8.53 -40.83
C SER A 22 -4.67 -8.34 -39.41
N TRP A 23 -5.46 -9.31 -38.94
CA TRP A 23 -5.74 -9.49 -37.52
C TRP A 23 -4.53 -10.19 -36.90
N ALA A 24 -3.46 -9.45 -36.66
CA ALA A 24 -2.49 -9.79 -35.63
C ALA A 24 -2.78 -8.86 -34.46
N GLY A 25 -3.31 -9.40 -33.37
CA GLY A 25 -3.49 -8.60 -32.16
C GLY A 25 -2.12 -8.13 -31.69
N ASP A 26 -1.89 -6.81 -31.67
CA ASP A 26 -0.74 -6.24 -31.01
C ASP A 26 -0.75 -6.73 -29.56
N VAL A 27 0.17 -7.63 -29.24
CA VAL A 27 0.43 -8.03 -27.86
C VAL A 27 1.02 -6.80 -27.20
N ILE A 28 0.15 -6.00 -26.57
CA ILE A 28 0.53 -4.88 -25.72
C ILE A 28 1.46 -5.48 -24.66
N ARG A 29 2.76 -5.30 -24.85
CA ARG A 29 3.75 -5.73 -23.88
C ARG A 29 3.52 -4.86 -22.65
N PRO A 30 3.33 -5.45 -21.45
CA PRO A 30 3.11 -4.65 -20.27
C PRO A 30 4.32 -3.75 -20.06
N GLU A 31 4.09 -2.49 -19.71
CA GLU A 31 5.17 -1.53 -19.50
C GLU A 31 5.93 -1.91 -18.23
N VAL A 32 7.15 -2.42 -18.39
CA VAL A 32 8.03 -2.82 -17.29
C VAL A 32 9.10 -1.76 -17.11
N SER A 33 9.13 -1.15 -15.93
CA SER A 33 10.25 -0.31 -15.49
C SER A 33 11.02 -1.02 -14.37
N TYR A 34 12.30 -0.69 -14.25
CA TYR A 34 13.11 -1.05 -13.09
C TYR A 34 13.41 0.22 -12.32
N GLN A 35 13.02 0.25 -11.05
CA GLN A 35 13.23 1.39 -10.15
C GLN A 35 14.41 1.03 -9.24
N PRO A 36 15.61 1.59 -9.45
CA PRO A 36 16.78 1.25 -8.67
C PRO A 36 16.71 1.87 -7.27
N LEU A 37 16.69 1.04 -6.25
CA LEU A 37 16.89 1.44 -4.86
C LEU A 37 18.40 1.54 -4.59
N ASP A 38 18.93 2.77 -4.51
CA ASP A 38 20.32 3.02 -4.11
C ASP A 38 20.48 2.70 -2.61
N LEU A 39 21.15 1.59 -2.31
CA LEU A 39 21.32 1.10 -0.94
C LEU A 39 22.25 2.01 -0.13
N GLN A 40 23.23 2.65 -0.77
CA GLN A 40 24.17 3.55 -0.09
C GLN A 40 23.47 4.86 0.30
N ALA A 41 22.59 5.37 -0.56
CA ALA A 41 21.73 6.51 -0.22
C ALA A 41 20.71 6.16 0.88
N ALA A 42 20.17 4.93 0.90
CA ALA A 42 19.15 4.52 1.86
C ALA A 42 19.69 4.14 3.26
N PHE A 43 20.90 3.60 3.36
CA PHE A 43 21.47 3.03 4.60
C PHE A 43 22.82 3.64 5.02
N GLY A 44 23.39 4.53 4.21
CA GLY A 44 24.67 5.19 4.47
C GLY A 44 25.90 4.37 4.06
N SER A 45 27.00 5.06 3.78
CA SER A 45 28.27 4.47 3.36
C SER A 45 28.94 3.57 4.42
N GLU A 46 28.63 3.74 5.70
CA GLU A 46 29.12 2.86 6.77
C GLU A 46 28.59 1.43 6.65
N ARG A 47 27.31 1.28 6.26
CA ARG A 47 26.64 -0.02 6.12
C ARG A 47 26.75 -0.57 4.69
N VAL A 48 26.90 0.31 3.72
CA VAL A 48 27.02 -0.03 2.29
C VAL A 48 28.28 0.65 1.73
N PRO A 49 29.49 0.08 1.93
CA PRO A 49 30.76 0.75 1.61
C PRO A 49 31.02 0.93 0.11
N GLN A 50 30.49 0.03 -0.72
CA GLN A 50 30.53 0.13 -2.17
C GLN A 50 29.15 0.50 -2.68
N LYS A 51 29.08 1.40 -3.67
CA LYS A 51 27.80 1.81 -4.27
C LYS A 51 27.09 0.59 -4.86
N ALA A 52 25.93 0.26 -4.32
CA ALA A 52 25.11 -0.87 -4.72
C ALA A 52 23.65 -0.44 -4.88
N SER A 53 23.00 -0.92 -5.94
CA SER A 53 21.58 -0.69 -6.18
C SER A 53 20.82 -2.02 -6.25
N VAL A 54 19.55 -1.97 -5.87
CA VAL A 54 18.60 -3.07 -6.04
C VAL A 54 17.57 -2.65 -7.07
N ASP A 55 17.53 -3.34 -8.20
CA ASP A 55 16.50 -3.10 -9.21
C ASP A 55 15.19 -3.76 -8.76
N VAL A 56 14.22 -2.92 -8.37
CA VAL A 56 12.86 -3.36 -8.10
C VAL A 56 12.10 -3.37 -9.43
N ARG A 57 11.51 -4.50 -9.81
CA ARG A 57 10.72 -4.60 -11.05
C ARG A 57 9.32 -4.06 -10.80
N TRP A 58 8.89 -3.10 -11.61
CA TRP A 58 7.54 -2.53 -11.62
C TRP A 58 6.92 -2.77 -12.99
N GLN A 59 5.95 -3.67 -13.06
CA GLN A 59 5.15 -3.94 -14.26
C GLN A 59 3.82 -3.22 -14.13
N TYR A 60 3.54 -2.27 -15.01
CA TYR A 60 2.23 -1.62 -15.10
C TYR A 60 1.15 -2.62 -15.56
N LEU A 61 0.02 -2.62 -14.87
CA LEU A 61 -1.11 -3.53 -15.09
C LEU A 61 -2.34 -2.83 -15.69
N GLY A 62 -2.35 -1.48 -15.72
CA GLY A 62 -3.47 -0.68 -16.20
C GLY A 62 -4.06 0.21 -15.09
N LYS A 63 -5.29 0.69 -15.33
CA LYS A 63 -6.06 1.44 -14.33
C LYS A 63 -6.77 0.47 -13.38
N ALA A 64 -6.56 0.68 -12.09
CA ALA A 64 -7.26 0.00 -11.01
C ALA A 64 -8.77 0.22 -11.08
N TRP A 65 -9.52 -0.79 -10.65
CA TRP A 65 -10.95 -0.66 -10.39
C TRP A 65 -11.20 -0.41 -8.90
N PHE A 66 -12.14 0.47 -8.59
CA PHE A 66 -12.44 0.93 -7.24
C PHE A 66 -13.89 0.63 -6.83
N ASP A 67 -14.17 0.65 -5.53
CA ASP A 67 -15.51 0.48 -4.97
C ASP A 67 -16.35 1.76 -5.01
N GLY A 68 -17.57 1.63 -5.55
CA GLY A 68 -18.60 2.68 -5.50
C GLY A 68 -18.44 3.85 -6.49
N PRO A 69 -19.45 4.75 -6.53
CA PRO A 69 -19.45 5.96 -7.35
C PRO A 69 -18.86 7.18 -6.62
N GLU A 70 -18.24 7.00 -5.44
CA GLU A 70 -17.69 8.12 -4.68
C GLU A 70 -16.48 8.73 -5.41
N GLN A 71 -16.45 10.07 -5.43
CA GLN A 71 -15.42 10.82 -6.13
C GLN A 71 -14.04 10.47 -5.55
N PRO A 72 -13.03 10.20 -6.40
CA PRO A 72 -11.69 9.93 -5.93
C PRO A 72 -11.14 11.18 -5.20
N ALA A 73 -10.18 10.97 -4.30
CA ALA A 73 -9.65 12.02 -3.42
C ALA A 73 -9.35 13.33 -4.16
N ALA A 74 -9.74 14.47 -3.58
CA ALA A 74 -9.73 15.78 -4.24
C ALA A 74 -8.43 16.07 -5.03
N GLY A 75 -8.55 16.16 -6.36
CA GLY A 75 -7.43 16.32 -7.30
C GLY A 75 -7.01 15.05 -8.04
N SER A 76 -7.63 13.91 -7.77
CA SER A 76 -7.35 12.63 -8.44
C SER A 76 -7.91 12.56 -9.87
N LYS A 77 -7.19 11.87 -10.76
CA LYS A 77 -7.51 11.67 -12.18
C LYS A 77 -8.01 10.26 -12.50
N VAL A 78 -8.74 9.64 -11.57
CA VAL A 78 -9.33 8.31 -11.80
C VAL A 78 -10.53 8.43 -12.73
N GLU A 79 -10.29 8.23 -14.02
CA GLU A 79 -11.33 8.12 -15.05
C GLU A 79 -11.90 6.70 -15.06
N ALA A 80 -13.22 6.58 -14.86
CA ALA A 80 -13.89 5.28 -14.70
C ALA A 80 -13.90 4.41 -15.99
N GLU A 81 -13.63 4.98 -17.15
CA GLU A 81 -13.87 4.33 -18.46
C GLU A 81 -12.73 3.40 -18.94
N THR A 82 -11.58 3.35 -18.24
CA THR A 82 -10.42 2.54 -18.67
C THR A 82 -9.99 1.45 -17.69
N ALA A 83 -10.69 1.29 -16.56
CA ALA A 83 -10.40 0.25 -15.59
C ALA A 83 -10.68 -1.16 -16.15
N LYS A 84 -9.70 -2.06 -16.03
CA LYS A 84 -9.85 -3.49 -16.34
C LYS A 84 -9.39 -4.31 -15.16
N ARG A 85 -10.17 -5.30 -14.75
CA ARG A 85 -9.74 -6.30 -13.76
C ARG A 85 -8.45 -6.95 -14.25
N VAL A 86 -7.35 -6.79 -13.49
CA VAL A 86 -6.11 -7.56 -13.72
C VAL A 86 -6.45 -9.05 -13.70
N PRO A 87 -6.25 -9.79 -14.81
CA PRO A 87 -6.46 -11.23 -14.85
C PRO A 87 -5.57 -11.93 -13.82
N ALA A 88 -6.10 -12.97 -13.16
CA ALA A 88 -5.30 -13.75 -12.21
C ALA A 88 -4.08 -14.39 -12.87
N ASP A 89 -4.12 -14.65 -14.18
CA ASP A 89 -2.99 -15.21 -14.93
C ASP A 89 -1.85 -14.20 -15.17
N ASP A 90 -2.16 -12.90 -15.26
CA ASP A 90 -1.14 -11.82 -15.35
C ASP A 90 -0.42 -11.59 -14.02
N LEU A 91 -0.99 -12.07 -12.91
CA LEU A 91 -0.35 -12.13 -11.58
C LEU A 91 0.43 -13.44 -11.36
N LYS A 92 0.24 -14.47 -12.20
CA LYS A 92 0.97 -15.76 -12.14
C LYS A 92 2.27 -15.74 -12.95
N VAL A 93 2.98 -14.61 -12.98
CA VAL A 93 4.25 -14.48 -13.71
C VAL A 93 5.21 -15.59 -13.24
N GLN A 94 5.79 -16.29 -14.22
CA GLN A 94 6.31 -17.66 -14.14
C GLN A 94 7.64 -17.78 -13.37
N VAL A 95 7.63 -17.54 -12.06
CA VAL A 95 8.79 -17.70 -11.18
C VAL A 95 8.45 -18.65 -10.02
N LYS A 96 9.41 -19.44 -9.54
CA LYS A 96 9.07 -20.51 -8.60
C LYS A 96 8.56 -19.92 -7.28
N PRO A 97 7.54 -20.51 -6.64
CA PRO A 97 7.08 -20.10 -5.32
C PRO A 97 8.25 -20.02 -4.34
N GLY A 98 8.47 -18.83 -3.77
CA GLY A 98 9.57 -18.55 -2.83
C GLY A 98 10.83 -17.91 -3.43
N GLU A 99 10.93 -17.70 -4.74
CA GLU A 99 12.06 -16.96 -5.36
C GLU A 99 11.81 -15.43 -5.42
N LEU A 100 10.55 -14.99 -5.59
CA LEU A 100 10.15 -13.57 -5.58
C LEU A 100 9.17 -13.23 -4.44
N ARG A 101 9.27 -12.00 -3.91
CA ARG A 101 8.18 -11.30 -3.22
C ARG A 101 7.42 -10.47 -4.24
N GLN A 102 6.14 -10.76 -4.41
CA GLN A 102 5.23 -10.08 -5.34
C GLN A 102 4.16 -9.31 -4.56
N TRP A 103 4.05 -8.02 -4.84
CA TRP A 103 3.02 -7.13 -4.33
C TRP A 103 2.25 -6.54 -5.50
N VAL A 104 0.96 -6.32 -5.35
CA VAL A 104 0.21 -5.43 -6.25
C VAL A 104 0.05 -4.10 -5.53
N ALA A 105 0.43 -3.03 -6.23
CA ALA A 105 0.42 -1.66 -5.73
C ALA A 105 -0.54 -0.80 -6.57
N VAL A 106 -1.25 0.13 -5.95
CA VAL A 106 -2.06 1.13 -6.65
C VAL A 106 -1.71 2.54 -6.18
N ASN A 107 -1.59 3.48 -7.13
CA ASN A 107 -1.49 4.91 -6.86
C ASN A 107 -2.90 5.52 -6.85
N LEU A 108 -3.33 6.07 -5.72
CA LEU A 108 -4.70 6.59 -5.54
C LEU A 108 -4.94 7.95 -6.20
N GLN A 109 -3.87 8.66 -6.60
CA GLN A 109 -3.96 9.94 -7.31
C GLN A 109 -4.12 9.76 -8.82
N THR A 110 -3.54 8.70 -9.38
CA THR A 110 -3.56 8.44 -10.84
C THR A 110 -4.42 7.24 -11.22
N GLY A 111 -4.77 6.38 -10.28
CA GLY A 111 -5.43 5.09 -10.51
C GLY A 111 -4.52 4.03 -11.12
N ASP A 112 -3.21 4.26 -11.24
CA ASP A 112 -2.30 3.31 -11.88
C ASP A 112 -2.00 2.12 -10.96
N GLU A 113 -2.15 0.91 -11.51
CA GLU A 113 -1.92 -0.36 -10.82
C GLU A 113 -0.66 -1.05 -11.33
N TYR A 114 0.13 -1.63 -10.44
CA TYR A 114 1.43 -2.24 -10.73
C TYR A 114 1.64 -3.57 -10.03
N LEU A 115 2.24 -4.54 -10.71
CA LEU A 115 2.90 -5.69 -10.07
C LEU A 115 4.33 -5.27 -9.73
N VAL A 116 4.65 -5.29 -8.44
CA VAL A 116 5.95 -4.94 -7.88
C VAL A 116 6.64 -6.22 -7.41
N GLU A 117 7.82 -6.48 -7.95
CA GLU A 117 8.56 -7.72 -7.68
C GLU A 117 9.98 -7.45 -7.16
N LEU A 118 10.34 -8.19 -6.12
CA LEU A 118 11.66 -8.14 -5.48
C LEU A 118 12.13 -9.57 -5.17
N PRO A 119 13.33 -10.00 -5.60
CA PRO A 119 13.84 -11.33 -5.25
C PRO A 119 13.95 -11.54 -3.74
N VAL A 120 13.64 -12.74 -3.26
CA VAL A 120 13.56 -13.04 -1.82
C VAL A 120 14.89 -12.85 -1.10
N GLU A 121 16.01 -13.22 -1.72
CA GLU A 121 17.35 -12.97 -1.14
C GLU A 121 17.67 -11.47 -1.08
N THR A 122 17.27 -10.71 -2.09
CA THR A 122 17.41 -9.25 -2.07
C THR A 122 16.54 -8.62 -0.97
N ALA A 123 15.30 -9.09 -0.80
CA ALA A 123 14.42 -8.65 0.28
C ALA A 123 14.99 -8.95 1.67
N LYS A 124 15.62 -10.12 1.86
CA LYS A 124 16.35 -10.47 3.10
C LYS A 124 17.52 -9.54 3.35
N GLY A 125 18.33 -9.24 2.32
CA GLY A 125 19.47 -8.32 2.43
C GLY A 125 19.05 -6.88 2.78
N VAL A 126 18.03 -6.36 2.10
CA VAL A 126 17.45 -5.03 2.41
C VAL A 126 16.88 -5.00 3.83
N ARG A 127 16.20 -6.06 4.29
CA ARG A 127 15.75 -6.18 5.69
C ARG A 127 16.92 -6.16 6.66
N GLN A 128 17.99 -6.91 6.39
CA GLN A 128 19.17 -6.95 7.29
C GLN A 128 19.82 -5.57 7.43
N LEU A 129 19.93 -4.81 6.32
CA LEU A 129 20.40 -3.42 6.34
C LEU A 129 19.44 -2.50 7.12
N ALA A 130 18.13 -2.66 6.95
CA ALA A 130 17.11 -1.92 7.70
C ALA A 130 17.19 -2.19 9.22
N ALA A 131 17.35 -3.45 9.62
CA ALA A 131 17.56 -3.83 11.03
C ALA A 131 18.84 -3.21 11.60
N GLN A 132 19.96 -3.27 10.87
CA GLN A 132 21.23 -2.63 11.26
C GLN A 132 21.16 -1.09 11.28
N ALA A 133 20.23 -0.49 10.54
CA ALA A 133 19.95 0.94 10.55
C ALA A 133 18.91 1.35 11.61
N GLY A 134 18.33 0.39 12.36
CA GLY A 134 17.28 0.66 13.34
C GLY A 134 15.91 1.00 12.72
N TYR A 135 15.72 0.79 11.42
CA TYR A 135 14.44 1.08 10.73
C TYR A 135 13.31 0.09 11.11
N GLU A 136 13.65 -1.01 11.78
CA GLU A 136 12.69 -1.94 12.41
C GLU A 136 12.17 -1.41 13.77
N SER A 137 12.79 -0.37 14.35
CA SER A 137 12.46 0.16 15.67
C SER A 137 11.21 1.06 15.68
N GLY A 138 10.47 1.02 16.80
CA GLY A 138 9.42 1.98 17.09
C GLY A 138 9.99 3.37 17.43
N TYR A 139 9.14 4.38 17.32
CA TYR A 139 9.41 5.76 17.74
C TYR A 139 8.19 6.28 18.50
N GLU A 140 8.38 6.89 19.66
CA GLU A 140 7.26 7.33 20.50
C GLU A 140 6.54 8.59 19.98
N GLY A 141 7.13 9.26 18.97
CA GLY A 141 6.70 10.56 18.50
C GLY A 141 7.42 11.69 19.24
N ASP A 142 7.30 12.90 18.74
CA ASP A 142 7.67 14.09 19.51
C ASP A 142 6.75 14.22 20.73
N ALA A 143 7.28 14.65 21.88
CA ALA A 143 6.52 14.68 23.13
C ALA A 143 5.33 15.66 23.04
N VAL A 144 4.12 15.10 22.95
CA VAL A 144 2.84 15.83 23.02
C VAL A 144 2.24 15.67 24.42
N ALA A 145 1.63 16.76 24.93
CA ALA A 145 0.96 16.73 26.22
C ALA A 145 -0.21 15.73 26.22
N GLU A 146 -0.32 14.94 27.28
CA GLU A 146 -1.45 14.05 27.54
C GLU A 146 -2.76 14.85 27.49
N ALA A 147 -3.76 14.39 26.72
CA ALA A 147 -5.07 15.01 26.72
C ALA A 147 -5.90 14.54 27.93
N ASP A 148 -6.61 15.48 28.56
CA ASP A 148 -7.44 15.20 29.74
C ASP A 148 -8.61 14.25 29.41
N GLU A 149 -8.86 13.28 30.29
CA GLU A 149 -9.84 12.22 30.04
C GLU A 149 -11.29 12.76 30.11
N SER A 150 -12.15 12.35 29.18
CA SER A 150 -13.59 12.63 29.23
C SER A 150 -14.40 11.40 28.83
N PRO A 151 -15.17 10.80 29.76
CA PRO A 151 -15.84 9.52 29.51
C PRO A 151 -17.23 9.71 28.89
N THR A 152 -17.49 9.11 27.70
CA THR A 152 -18.88 8.94 27.21
C THR A 152 -19.14 7.64 26.43
N ALA A 153 -20.39 7.19 26.60
CA ALA A 153 -21.15 6.20 25.80
C ALA A 153 -20.59 4.77 25.72
N ASP A 154 -21.17 3.86 26.51
CA ASP A 154 -21.04 2.42 26.28
C ASP A 154 -21.54 2.05 24.86
N LEU A 155 -20.68 1.39 24.07
CA LEU A 155 -21.02 0.87 22.75
C LEU A 155 -20.95 -0.65 22.82
N GLY A 156 -22.11 -1.29 22.56
CA GLY A 156 -22.32 -2.72 22.73
C GLY A 156 -21.23 -3.57 22.08
N LYS A 157 -20.57 -4.39 22.91
CA LYS A 157 -19.32 -5.05 22.55
C LYS A 157 -19.56 -6.49 22.04
N GLY A 158 -19.11 -6.77 20.81
CA GLY A 158 -19.12 -8.10 20.18
C GLY A 158 -18.12 -9.16 20.70
N ILE A 159 -18.48 -10.42 20.52
CA ILE A 159 -18.05 -11.56 21.35
C ILE A 159 -16.65 -12.12 21.00
N SER A 160 -15.85 -12.46 22.02
CA SER A 160 -14.75 -13.44 21.92
C SER A 160 -15.09 -14.68 22.76
N ASN A 161 -15.21 -15.87 22.14
CA ASN A 161 -15.49 -17.14 22.84
C ASN A 161 -16.69 -17.12 23.83
N GLY A 162 -17.71 -16.29 23.59
CA GLY A 162 -18.87 -16.11 24.47
C GLY A 162 -18.68 -15.11 25.63
N SER A 163 -17.48 -14.55 25.81
CA SER A 163 -17.16 -13.61 26.89
C SER A 163 -16.45 -12.36 26.35
N ASP A 164 -17.05 -11.18 26.52
CA ASP A 164 -16.38 -9.94 26.13
C ASP A 164 -15.55 -9.36 27.28
N THR A 165 -14.24 -9.59 27.22
CA THR A 165 -13.25 -9.07 28.17
C THR A 165 -12.61 -7.76 27.71
N ARG A 166 -13.06 -7.17 26.59
CA ARG A 166 -12.41 -5.99 26.00
C ARG A 166 -12.73 -4.74 26.79
N THR A 167 -11.69 -3.98 27.12
CA THR A 167 -11.79 -2.66 27.76
C THR A 167 -11.60 -1.55 26.75
N ARG A 168 -12.46 -0.52 26.77
CA ARG A 168 -12.19 0.73 26.02
C ARG A 168 -10.95 1.39 26.63
N ARG A 169 -10.10 1.95 25.78
CA ARG A 169 -8.90 2.71 26.17
C ARG A 169 -9.15 4.16 25.78
N PHE A 170 -9.11 5.05 26.77
CA PHE A 170 -9.38 6.48 26.60
C PHE A 170 -8.10 7.30 26.39
N ASN A 171 -6.93 6.74 26.71
CA ASN A 171 -5.61 7.33 26.48
C ASN A 171 -5.16 7.23 25.01
N ASN A 172 -6.06 7.56 24.09
CA ASN A 172 -5.87 7.56 22.63
C ASN A 172 -4.83 8.58 22.13
N THR A 173 -4.43 9.54 22.99
CA THR A 173 -3.39 10.55 22.72
C THR A 173 -2.01 10.19 23.28
N SER A 174 -1.90 9.14 24.08
CA SER A 174 -0.64 8.65 24.66
C SER A 174 -0.02 7.57 23.76
N TYR A 175 1.31 7.46 23.71
CA TYR A 175 1.97 6.33 23.04
C TYR A 175 1.76 5.05 23.88
N PRO A 176 1.54 3.85 23.29
CA PRO A 176 1.52 3.52 21.86
C PRO A 176 0.18 3.79 21.15
N TYR A 177 -0.88 4.15 21.87
CA TYR A 177 -2.25 4.18 21.34
C TYR A 177 -2.45 5.17 20.19
N ARG A 178 -1.84 6.36 20.26
CA ARG A 178 -1.87 7.35 19.16
C ARG A 178 -1.25 6.88 17.84
N ALA A 179 -0.37 5.86 17.86
CA ALA A 179 0.21 5.27 16.65
C ALA A 179 -0.73 4.25 15.96
N MET A 180 -1.78 3.81 16.65
CA MET A 180 -2.87 3.00 16.11
C MET A 180 -4.05 3.91 15.70
N GLY A 181 -4.91 3.45 14.80
CA GLY A 181 -6.01 4.28 14.31
C GLY A 181 -7.03 3.54 13.48
N GLN A 182 -8.14 4.23 13.18
CA GLN A 182 -9.16 3.73 12.26
C GLN A 182 -8.72 3.99 10.80
N ILE A 183 -9.04 3.07 9.90
CA ILE A 183 -8.99 3.26 8.45
C ILE A 183 -10.43 3.34 7.94
N GLY A 184 -10.73 4.37 7.14
CA GLY A 184 -12.10 4.71 6.75
C GLY A 184 -12.91 5.25 7.92
N GLY A 185 -14.24 5.31 7.76
CA GLY A 185 -15.13 5.58 8.89
C GLY A 185 -16.49 6.18 8.49
N GLY A 186 -17.54 5.45 8.83
CA GLY A 186 -18.95 5.82 8.78
C GLY A 186 -19.74 4.84 9.65
N LEU A 187 -21.04 4.63 9.36
CA LEU A 187 -21.75 3.45 9.89
C LEU A 187 -21.52 2.20 9.01
N ASP A 188 -21.07 2.39 7.77
CA ASP A 188 -21.18 1.39 6.71
C ASP A 188 -19.92 0.52 6.55
N TRP A 189 -18.74 1.05 6.90
CA TRP A 189 -17.47 0.31 6.91
C TRP A 189 -16.41 0.99 7.80
N GLY A 190 -15.45 0.20 8.28
CA GLY A 190 -14.24 0.67 8.92
C GLY A 190 -13.27 -0.46 9.24
N CYS A 191 -11.98 -0.16 9.12
CA CYS A 191 -10.88 -1.06 9.49
C CYS A 191 -9.99 -0.42 10.58
N SER A 192 -9.00 -1.19 11.06
CA SER A 192 -7.95 -0.67 11.94
C SER A 192 -6.59 -0.72 11.24
N GLY A 193 -5.70 0.19 11.62
CA GLY A 193 -4.33 0.26 11.12
C GLY A 193 -3.37 0.71 12.21
N THR A 194 -2.08 0.42 11.98
CA THR A 194 -0.99 0.82 12.89
C THR A 194 0.13 1.44 12.08
N LEU A 195 0.61 2.62 12.48
CA LEU A 195 1.82 3.20 11.89
C LEU A 195 3.03 2.33 12.23
N VAL A 196 3.80 1.95 11.20
CA VAL A 196 5.08 1.23 11.28
C VAL A 196 6.25 2.03 10.68
N GLY A 197 6.04 3.34 10.55
CA GLY A 197 7.00 4.34 10.11
C GLY A 197 6.30 5.69 9.92
N ARG A 198 7.06 6.73 9.58
CA ARG A 198 6.58 8.13 9.50
C ARG A 198 5.29 8.35 8.71
N ARG A 199 5.01 7.52 7.69
CA ARG A 199 3.82 7.59 6.82
C ARG A 199 3.30 6.21 6.35
N HIS A 200 3.69 5.13 7.02
CA HIS A 200 3.42 3.76 6.60
C HIS A 200 2.49 3.10 7.60
N VAL A 201 1.29 2.70 7.17
CA VAL A 201 0.28 2.04 8.00
C VAL A 201 0.15 0.58 7.59
N LEU A 202 0.44 -0.32 8.53
CA LEU A 202 0.13 -1.74 8.40
C LEU A 202 -1.35 -1.98 8.75
N THR A 203 -2.03 -2.76 7.92
CA THR A 203 -3.44 -3.18 8.12
C THR A 203 -3.66 -4.55 7.47
N ALA A 204 -4.91 -5.04 7.41
CA ALA A 204 -5.26 -6.24 6.65
C ALA A 204 -5.34 -5.94 5.14
N ALA A 205 -5.10 -6.92 4.29
CA ALA A 205 -5.19 -6.72 2.84
C ALA A 205 -6.64 -6.54 2.39
N HIS A 206 -7.60 -7.20 3.04
CA HIS A 206 -9.03 -7.03 2.78
C HIS A 206 -9.54 -5.61 3.07
N CYS A 207 -8.85 -4.85 3.93
CA CYS A 207 -9.16 -3.45 4.22
C CYS A 207 -8.77 -2.48 3.09
N LEU A 208 -7.95 -2.93 2.14
CA LEU A 208 -7.47 -2.13 1.01
C LEU A 208 -8.00 -2.67 -0.33
N TYR A 209 -8.27 -3.98 -0.42
CA TYR A 209 -8.71 -4.65 -1.64
C TYR A 209 -9.69 -5.81 -1.36
N ASN A 210 -10.88 -5.71 -1.98
CA ASN A 210 -11.91 -6.74 -1.96
C ASN A 210 -11.65 -7.78 -3.07
N VAL A 211 -11.28 -9.00 -2.69
CA VAL A 211 -10.99 -10.10 -3.63
C VAL A 211 -12.24 -10.57 -4.39
N SER A 212 -13.42 -10.51 -3.77
CA SER A 212 -14.68 -10.99 -4.36
C SER A 212 -15.21 -10.06 -5.45
N SER A 213 -15.17 -8.74 -5.25
CA SER A 213 -15.55 -7.77 -6.29
C SER A 213 -14.38 -7.35 -7.19
N ALA A 214 -13.15 -7.71 -6.82
CA ALA A 214 -11.90 -7.33 -7.49
C ALA A 214 -11.64 -5.81 -7.52
N GLN A 215 -11.99 -5.11 -6.44
CA GLN A 215 -11.91 -3.66 -6.32
C GLN A 215 -10.98 -3.23 -5.19
N TRP A 216 -10.26 -2.13 -5.41
CA TRP A 216 -9.57 -1.37 -4.36
C TRP A 216 -10.53 -0.41 -3.65
N THR A 217 -10.25 -0.11 -2.40
CA THR A 217 -11.00 0.93 -1.67
C THR A 217 -10.59 2.34 -2.14
N ILE A 218 -11.54 3.21 -2.51
CA ILE A 218 -11.20 4.54 -3.05
C ILE A 218 -10.94 5.61 -1.98
N SER A 219 -11.58 5.48 -0.82
CA SER A 219 -11.53 6.44 0.29
C SER A 219 -11.31 5.71 1.62
N ALA A 220 -10.04 5.58 2.01
CA ALA A 220 -9.65 4.95 3.27
C ALA A 220 -8.78 5.88 4.13
N PRO A 221 -9.25 7.08 4.54
CA PRO A 221 -8.49 7.96 5.41
C PRO A 221 -8.09 7.25 6.72
N PHE A 222 -6.84 7.42 7.15
CA PHE A 222 -6.36 6.94 8.44
C PHE A 222 -6.55 8.03 9.51
N TYR A 223 -7.13 7.66 10.64
CA TYR A 223 -7.37 8.52 11.80
C TYR A 223 -6.57 7.97 12.99
N PRO A 224 -5.32 8.43 13.21
CA PRO A 224 -4.53 8.04 14.37
C PRO A 224 -5.25 8.45 15.66
N GLY A 225 -5.20 7.61 16.69
CA GLY A 225 -5.82 7.87 17.97
C GLY A 225 -7.32 8.15 17.91
N ARG A 226 -8.07 7.66 16.91
CA ARG A 226 -9.50 7.96 16.84
C ARG A 226 -10.27 7.37 18.03
N GLU A 227 -11.13 8.18 18.63
CA GLU A 227 -12.06 7.81 19.70
C GLU A 227 -13.48 8.18 19.24
N GLY A 228 -14.47 7.32 19.48
CA GLY A 228 -15.87 7.64 19.23
C GLY A 228 -16.22 7.87 17.75
N THR A 229 -17.40 8.47 17.52
CA THR A 229 -18.03 8.58 16.20
C THR A 229 -18.01 9.99 15.60
N CYS A 230 -17.58 11.01 16.35
CA CYS A 230 -17.59 12.40 15.89
C CYS A 230 -16.41 12.74 14.95
N GLY A 231 -16.54 13.86 14.23
CA GLY A 231 -15.55 14.38 13.27
C GLY A 231 -14.78 15.62 13.76
N THR A 232 -14.76 15.85 15.07
CA THR A 232 -14.08 16.98 15.72
C THR A 232 -12.75 16.52 16.35
N ALA A 233 -11.89 17.48 16.70
CA ALA A 233 -10.60 17.21 17.35
C ALA A 233 -10.68 16.35 18.64
N SER A 234 -11.83 16.34 19.32
CA SER A 234 -12.10 15.45 20.46
C SER A 234 -12.14 13.96 20.08
N CYS A 235 -12.66 13.62 18.90
CA CYS A 235 -12.71 12.25 18.39
C CYS A 235 -11.54 11.92 17.46
N GLN A 236 -10.97 12.93 16.80
CA GLN A 236 -9.91 12.81 15.80
C GLN A 236 -8.73 13.73 16.19
N PRO A 237 -8.01 13.43 17.28
CA PRO A 237 -6.98 14.32 17.85
C PRO A 237 -5.82 14.62 16.90
N TYR A 238 -5.53 13.71 15.96
CA TYR A 238 -4.48 13.86 14.95
C TYR A 238 -5.03 14.09 13.52
N GLY A 239 -6.34 14.30 13.37
CA GLY A 239 -7.01 14.53 12.09
C GLY A 239 -7.04 13.30 11.15
N ALA A 240 -7.35 13.56 9.89
CA ALA A 240 -7.48 12.56 8.83
C ALA A 240 -6.25 12.56 7.91
N HIS A 241 -5.70 11.39 7.59
CA HIS A 241 -4.56 11.22 6.69
C HIS A 241 -4.93 10.32 5.51
N ASN A 242 -5.08 10.91 4.33
CA ASN A 242 -5.47 10.18 3.13
C ASN A 242 -4.37 9.22 2.65
N GLY A 243 -4.77 8.10 2.05
CA GLY A 243 -3.85 7.23 1.32
C GLY A 243 -3.32 7.92 0.06
N THR A 244 -2.11 7.55 -0.33
CA THR A 244 -1.49 7.90 -1.62
C THR A 244 -1.14 6.65 -2.43
N TRP A 245 -0.71 5.59 -1.74
CA TRP A 245 -0.51 4.26 -2.31
C TRP A 245 -1.04 3.19 -1.38
N PHE A 246 -1.58 2.11 -1.94
CA PHE A 246 -1.82 0.85 -1.23
C PHE A 246 -1.00 -0.27 -1.85
N PHE A 247 -0.59 -1.23 -1.02
CA PHE A 247 0.11 -2.45 -1.42
C PHE A 247 -0.56 -3.65 -0.76
N THR A 248 -0.84 -4.70 -1.53
CA THR A 248 -1.28 -6.01 -1.04
C THR A 248 -0.44 -7.12 -1.67
N PRO A 249 -0.19 -8.26 -1.00
CA PRO A 249 0.50 -9.40 -1.61
C PRO A 249 -0.25 -9.91 -2.84
N ALA A 250 0.46 -10.21 -3.93
CA ALA A 250 -0.16 -10.79 -5.13
C ALA A 250 -0.83 -12.15 -4.86
N ALA A 251 -0.39 -12.86 -3.80
CA ALA A 251 -1.05 -14.07 -3.33
C ALA A 251 -2.45 -13.80 -2.72
N TRP A 252 -2.63 -12.72 -1.94
CA TRP A 252 -3.96 -12.31 -1.44
C TRP A 252 -4.93 -12.09 -2.61
N ARG A 253 -4.48 -11.28 -3.58
CA ARG A 253 -5.21 -10.93 -4.81
C ARG A 253 -5.73 -12.11 -5.62
N THR A 254 -5.01 -13.24 -5.60
CA THR A 254 -5.27 -14.41 -6.44
C THR A 254 -5.92 -15.58 -5.71
N THR A 255 -5.81 -15.63 -4.37
CA THR A 255 -6.26 -16.78 -3.57
C THR A 255 -7.28 -16.45 -2.48
N GLY A 256 -7.31 -15.21 -1.97
CA GLY A 256 -8.06 -14.87 -0.74
C GLY A 256 -7.56 -15.59 0.51
N ASP A 257 -6.36 -16.19 0.48
CA ASP A 257 -5.78 -16.93 1.58
C ASP A 257 -5.34 -15.98 2.71
N THR A 258 -5.87 -16.20 3.91
CA THR A 258 -5.68 -15.34 5.08
C THR A 258 -4.22 -15.24 5.55
N ARG A 259 -3.34 -16.17 5.14
CA ARG A 259 -1.88 -16.07 5.37
C ARG A 259 -1.26 -14.86 4.66
N TYR A 260 -1.96 -14.27 3.70
CA TYR A 260 -1.54 -13.09 2.95
C TYR A 260 -2.43 -11.86 3.22
N ASP A 261 -3.33 -11.93 4.21
CA ASP A 261 -4.24 -10.84 4.56
C ASP A 261 -3.55 -9.75 5.39
N TYR A 262 -2.46 -9.19 4.84
CA TYR A 262 -1.74 -8.06 5.37
C TYR A 262 -1.46 -7.06 4.23
N GLY A 263 -1.69 -5.77 4.49
CA GLY A 263 -1.57 -4.69 3.51
C GLY A 263 -0.79 -3.51 4.07
N MET A 264 -0.18 -2.73 3.18
CA MET A 264 0.52 -1.50 3.52
C MET A 264 -0.15 -0.31 2.86
N MET A 265 -0.44 0.72 3.64
CA MET A 265 -0.95 2.00 3.20
C MET A 265 0.12 3.09 3.38
N VAL A 266 0.39 3.84 2.32
CA VAL A 266 1.31 5.00 2.34
C VAL A 266 0.49 6.27 2.41
N LEU A 267 0.56 6.97 3.54
CA LEU A 267 -0.20 8.20 3.82
C LEU A 267 0.34 9.41 3.06
N ALA A 268 -0.51 10.40 2.81
CA ALA A 268 -0.08 11.77 2.57
C ALA A 268 0.49 12.39 3.85
N GLY A 269 1.53 13.21 3.74
CA GLY A 269 2.23 13.77 4.90
C GLY A 269 3.04 12.73 5.69
N THR A 270 3.34 13.04 6.95
CA THR A 270 4.14 12.20 7.87
C THR A 270 3.62 12.25 9.32
N PRO A 271 2.38 11.78 9.59
CA PRO A 271 1.80 11.84 10.94
C PRO A 271 2.65 11.11 12.00
N GLY A 272 3.39 10.07 11.61
CA GLY A 272 4.26 9.31 12.50
C GLY A 272 5.36 10.12 13.21
N ASN A 273 5.67 11.34 12.75
CA ASN A 273 6.55 12.24 13.51
C ASN A 273 5.88 12.71 14.81
N GLN A 274 4.58 13.03 14.76
CA GLN A 274 3.79 13.49 15.91
C GLN A 274 3.19 12.32 16.71
N THR A 275 2.69 11.30 16.03
CA THR A 275 2.00 10.17 16.67
C THR A 275 2.98 9.10 17.17
N GLY A 276 4.21 9.10 16.67
CA GLY A 276 5.06 7.93 16.72
C GLY A 276 4.58 6.82 15.77
N TRP A 277 5.31 5.71 15.81
CA TRP A 277 4.98 4.46 15.12
C TRP A 277 5.43 3.26 15.97
N LEU A 278 4.80 2.11 15.77
CA LEU A 278 5.25 0.85 16.37
C LEU A 278 6.36 0.25 15.51
N GLY A 279 7.34 -0.38 16.15
CA GLY A 279 8.35 -1.15 15.43
C GLY A 279 7.75 -2.40 14.78
N TYR A 280 8.51 -3.06 13.92
CA TYR A 280 8.15 -4.35 13.35
C TYR A 280 9.33 -5.30 13.44
N ALA A 281 9.06 -6.57 13.75
CA ALA A 281 10.08 -7.61 13.80
C ALA A 281 9.51 -8.90 13.21
N ALA A 282 10.32 -9.60 12.42
CA ALA A 282 10.05 -11.00 12.08
C ALA A 282 11.01 -11.88 12.89
N LEU A 283 10.49 -12.38 14.01
CA LEU A 283 11.15 -13.27 14.96
C LEU A 283 11.06 -14.72 14.48
N SER A 284 11.95 -15.58 14.97
CA SER A 284 11.74 -17.04 14.84
C SER A 284 10.60 -17.49 15.76
N GLN A 285 9.97 -18.63 15.47
CA GLN A 285 8.90 -19.17 16.32
C GLN A 285 9.36 -19.31 17.78
N GLY A 286 10.51 -19.97 18.02
CA GLY A 286 11.05 -20.12 19.37
C GLY A 286 11.40 -18.79 20.04
N THR A 287 11.82 -17.76 19.28
CA THR A 287 12.05 -16.41 19.82
C THR A 287 10.75 -15.70 20.19
N LEU A 288 9.65 -15.96 19.47
CA LEU A 288 8.33 -15.41 19.75
C LEU A 288 7.70 -16.09 20.98
N GLU A 289 7.84 -17.41 21.09
CA GLU A 289 7.46 -18.21 22.27
C GLU A 289 8.21 -17.71 23.51
N ASP A 290 9.56 -17.64 23.44
CA ASP A 290 10.42 -17.06 24.48
C ASP A 290 10.04 -15.64 24.91
N TYR A 291 9.54 -14.82 23.97
CA TYR A 291 9.12 -13.43 24.24
C TYR A 291 7.79 -13.40 25.00
N CYS A 292 6.81 -14.18 24.55
CA CYS A 292 5.50 -14.30 25.18
C CYS A 292 5.58 -14.90 26.59
N ASP A 293 6.48 -15.86 26.83
CA ASP A 293 6.70 -16.46 28.15
C ASP A 293 7.38 -15.48 29.13
N LYS A 294 8.23 -14.57 28.63
CA LYS A 294 8.93 -13.56 29.44
C LYS A 294 8.09 -12.30 29.69
N ILE A 295 7.13 -12.01 28.81
CA ILE A 295 6.22 -10.87 28.90
C ILE A 295 4.78 -11.40 28.91
N PRO A 296 4.26 -11.81 30.08
CA PRO A 296 2.90 -12.33 30.18
C PRO A 296 1.89 -11.26 29.77
N PHE A 297 1.17 -11.51 28.67
CA PHE A 297 0.06 -10.68 28.20
C PHE A 297 -1.20 -10.88 29.04
N GLY A 298 -1.19 -10.41 30.29
CA GLY A 298 -2.32 -10.48 31.20
C GLY A 298 -1.91 -10.22 32.65
N PRO A 299 -2.87 -9.88 33.53
CA PRO A 299 -2.58 -9.62 34.94
C PRO A 299 -2.17 -10.91 35.66
N GLY A 300 -1.06 -10.83 36.40
CA GLY A 300 -0.91 -11.53 37.67
C GLY A 300 -1.61 -10.76 38.79
#